data_AF-A0A5C6MEL6-F1
#
_entry.id   AF-A0A5C6MEL6-F1
#
_cell.length_a   1.000
_cell.length_b   1.000
_cell.length_c   1.000
_cell.angle_alpha   90.00
_cell.angle_beta   90.00
_cell.angle_gamma   90.00
#
_symmetry.space_group_name_H-M   'P 1'
#
loop_
_entity.id
_entity.type
_entity.pdbx_description
1 polymer ?
#
loop_
_entity_poly.entity_id
_entity_poly.type
_entity_poly.pdbx_seq_one_letter_code
_entity_poly.pdbx_strand_id
1 'polypeptide(L)'
;MIMQAVLQDDISDPPPQDLLLQLVSLQKASGCWALDSHLADALGKTIDELRKAKPEATGNNKMEDEVWATILALIWLHGEKMDAEDEWSLLAQKALSWLQATNAPYSTKCVDVGNSLLGSKVKKEDLGL
;
A
#
# COMPACT_ATOMS: atom_id res chain seq x y z
N MET A 1 -9.44 -28.04 -48.44
CA MET A 1 -10.00 -28.79 -47.29
C MET A 1 -8.90 -29.77 -46.91
N ILE A 2 -8.02 -29.45 -45.96
CA ILE A 2 -8.25 -29.56 -44.52
C ILE A 2 -7.40 -28.48 -43.80
N MET A 3 -8.03 -27.82 -42.85
CA MET A 3 -7.49 -26.81 -41.95
C MET A 3 -6.96 -27.54 -40.71
N GLN A 4 -5.71 -27.34 -40.30
CA GLN A 4 -5.28 -27.61 -38.93
C GLN A 4 -4.42 -26.46 -38.44
N ALA A 5 -5.03 -25.68 -37.56
CA ALA A 5 -4.42 -24.62 -36.78
C ALA A 5 -3.53 -25.24 -35.70
N VAL A 6 -2.28 -24.79 -35.64
CA VAL A 6 -1.45 -24.97 -34.45
C VAL A 6 -1.85 -23.86 -33.50
N LEU A 7 -2.56 -24.21 -32.43
CA LEU A 7 -2.76 -23.34 -31.28
C LEU A 7 -1.39 -23.25 -30.57
N GLN A 8 -0.64 -22.21 -30.90
CA GLN A 8 0.45 -21.78 -30.05
C GLN A 8 -0.22 -21.08 -28.87
N ASP A 9 -0.33 -21.78 -27.74
CA ASP A 9 -0.67 -21.15 -26.47
C ASP A 9 0.41 -20.10 -26.18
N ASP A 10 0.06 -18.84 -26.43
CA ASP A 10 0.75 -17.68 -25.90
C ASP A 10 0.71 -17.81 -24.38
N ILE A 11 1.76 -18.39 -23.78
CA ILE A 11 2.06 -18.19 -22.37
C ILE A 11 2.57 -16.74 -22.29
N SER A 12 1.64 -15.79 -22.44
CA SER A 12 1.88 -14.42 -22.03
C SER A 12 2.02 -14.49 -20.52
N ASP A 13 3.19 -14.15 -19.98
CA ASP A 13 3.27 -13.71 -18.59
C ASP A 13 2.08 -12.77 -18.33
N PRO A 14 1.35 -12.92 -17.20
CA PRO A 14 0.27 -11.99 -16.89
C PRO A 14 0.83 -10.57 -17.04
N PRO A 15 0.11 -9.66 -17.73
CA PRO A 15 0.60 -8.32 -17.98
C PRO A 15 1.09 -7.72 -16.67
N PRO A 16 2.21 -6.96 -16.68
CA PRO A 16 2.73 -6.33 -15.47
C PRO A 16 1.58 -5.68 -14.72
N GLN A 17 1.25 -6.25 -13.55
CA GLN A 17 0.14 -5.73 -12.79
C GLN A 17 0.51 -4.29 -12.42
N ASP A 18 -0.36 -3.35 -12.80
CA ASP A 18 -0.19 -1.98 -12.42
C ASP A 18 -0.37 -1.88 -10.90
N LEU A 19 0.77 -1.90 -10.19
CA LEU A 19 0.82 -1.89 -8.72
C LEU A 19 0.12 -0.65 -8.16
N LEU A 20 0.15 0.48 -8.89
CA LEU A 20 -0.53 1.69 -8.47
C LEU A 20 -2.04 1.49 -8.55
N LEU A 21 -2.55 0.96 -9.67
CA LEU A 21 -3.97 0.64 -9.81
C LEU A 21 -4.45 -0.41 -8.79
N GLN A 22 -3.62 -1.40 -8.47
CA GLN A 22 -3.91 -2.37 -7.41
C GLN A 22 -4.05 -1.68 -6.06
N LEU A 23 -3.06 -0.88 -5.65
CA LEU A 23 -3.11 -0.15 -4.39
C LEU A 23 -4.33 0.78 -4.33
N VAL A 24 -4.63 1.48 -5.43
CA VAL A 24 -5.79 2.36 -5.57
C VAL A 24 -7.09 1.59 -5.34
N SER A 25 -7.23 0.42 -5.96
CA SER A 25 -8.44 -0.41 -5.87
C SER A 25 -8.69 -0.97 -4.48
N LEU A 26 -7.64 -1.07 -3.65
CA LEU A 26 -7.73 -1.57 -2.29
C LEU A 26 -8.14 -0.50 -1.26
N GLN A 27 -8.15 0.78 -1.63
CA GLN A 27 -8.56 1.83 -0.71
C GLN A 27 -10.05 1.72 -0.40
N LYS A 28 -10.38 1.62 0.90
CA LYS A 28 -11.78 1.57 1.34
C LYS A 28 -12.49 2.90 1.12
N ALA A 29 -13.82 2.85 1.14
CA ALA A 29 -14.66 4.05 1.12
C ALA A 29 -14.31 5.05 2.24
N SER A 30 -13.78 4.59 3.37
CA SER A 30 -13.29 5.41 4.48
C SER A 30 -11.96 6.12 4.20
N GLY A 31 -11.15 5.65 3.24
CA GLY A 31 -9.81 6.17 2.96
C GLY A 31 -8.65 5.30 3.48
N CYS A 32 -8.93 4.27 4.28
CA CYS A 32 -7.90 3.37 4.81
C CYS A 32 -7.70 2.10 3.96
N TRP A 33 -6.62 1.39 4.25
CA TRP A 33 -6.35 0.05 3.72
C TRP A 33 -6.50 -1.01 4.81
N ALA A 34 -6.80 -2.25 4.40
CA ALA A 34 -6.75 -3.42 5.27
C ALA A 34 -5.33 -3.99 5.30
N LEU A 35 -4.90 -4.49 6.46
CA LEU A 35 -3.65 -5.26 6.57
C LEU A 35 -3.89 -6.71 6.13
N ASP A 36 -3.86 -6.93 4.81
CA ASP A 36 -4.07 -8.25 4.20
C ASP A 36 -3.06 -8.56 3.07
N SER A 37 -3.18 -9.75 2.49
CA SER A 37 -2.28 -10.21 1.43
C SER A 37 -2.32 -9.34 0.18
N HIS A 38 -3.48 -8.78 -0.19
CA HIS A 38 -3.58 -7.96 -1.40
C HIS A 38 -2.83 -6.65 -1.24
N LEU A 39 -2.88 -6.04 -0.05
CA LEU A 39 -2.04 -4.89 0.25
C LEU A 39 -0.55 -5.28 0.19
N ALA A 40 -0.18 -6.41 0.78
CA ALA A 40 1.21 -6.86 0.77
C ALA A 40 1.74 -7.06 -0.66
N ASP A 41 0.94 -7.70 -1.52
CA ASP A 41 1.27 -7.92 -2.93
C ASP A 41 1.47 -6.58 -3.67
N ALA A 42 0.57 -5.60 -3.47
CA ALA A 42 0.69 -4.27 -4.07
C ALA A 42 1.95 -3.51 -3.62
N LEU A 43 2.44 -3.79 -2.40
CA LEU A 43 3.67 -3.22 -1.85
C LEU A 43 4.93 -4.04 -2.17
N GLY A 44 4.81 -5.16 -2.90
CA GLY A 44 5.91 -6.07 -3.19
C GLY A 44 6.47 -6.76 -1.95
N LYS A 45 5.62 -7.08 -0.97
CA LYS A 45 5.96 -7.72 0.32
C LYS A 45 5.08 -8.92 0.59
N THR A 46 5.46 -9.71 1.59
CA THR A 46 4.58 -10.73 2.18
C THR A 46 3.78 -10.16 3.35
N ILE A 47 2.60 -10.72 3.62
CA ILE A 47 1.78 -10.31 4.76
C ILE A 47 2.50 -10.53 6.11
N ASP A 48 3.35 -11.55 6.19
CA ASP A 48 4.12 -11.84 7.40
C ASP A 48 5.19 -10.77 7.66
N GLU A 49 5.85 -10.26 6.62
CA GLU A 49 6.76 -9.12 6.75
C GLU A 49 6.02 -7.88 7.25
N LEU A 50 4.85 -7.58 6.69
CA LEU A 50 4.06 -6.42 7.13
C LEU A 50 3.64 -6.55 8.60
N ARG A 51 3.16 -7.73 9.01
CA ARG A 51 2.72 -7.97 10.40
C ARG A 51 3.88 -7.96 11.38
N LYS A 52 5.01 -8.58 11.03
CA LYS A 52 6.20 -8.65 11.89
C LYS A 52 6.86 -7.28 12.08
N ALA A 53 6.81 -6.42 11.07
CA ALA A 53 7.34 -5.08 11.13
C ALA A 53 6.45 -4.10 11.91
N LYS A 54 5.16 -4.42 12.12
CA LYS A 54 4.23 -3.51 12.81
C LYS A 54 4.79 -3.11 14.19
N PRO A 55 4.93 -1.80 14.48
CA PRO A 55 5.41 -1.38 15.80
C PRO A 55 4.45 -1.79 16.93
N GLU A 56 4.97 -2.42 17.98
CA GLU A 56 4.19 -2.86 19.15
C GLU A 56 3.40 -1.73 19.82
N ALA A 57 3.93 -0.50 19.77
CA ALA A 57 3.30 0.70 20.31
C ALA A 57 1.96 1.04 19.64
N THR A 58 1.69 0.45 18.47
CA THR A 58 0.41 0.62 17.76
C THR A 58 -0.66 -0.32 18.31
N GLY A 59 -0.39 -1.28 19.19
CA GLY A 59 -1.42 -2.23 19.66
C GLY A 59 -1.76 -3.34 18.65
N ASN A 60 -2.71 -4.20 19.00
CA ASN A 60 -2.99 -5.46 18.30
C ASN A 60 -4.47 -5.67 17.96
N ASN A 61 -5.22 -4.59 17.73
CA ASN A 61 -6.57 -4.70 17.21
C ASN A 61 -6.68 -4.23 15.74
N LYS A 62 -7.86 -4.48 15.16
CA LYS A 62 -8.17 -4.20 13.76
C LYS A 62 -7.92 -2.74 13.37
N MET A 63 -8.23 -1.80 14.26
CA MET A 63 -8.07 -0.38 13.98
C MET A 63 -6.61 -0.04 13.73
N GLU A 64 -5.71 -0.62 14.51
CA GLU A 64 -4.30 -0.28 14.40
C GLU A 64 -3.59 -1.06 13.30
N ASP A 65 -4.13 -2.21 12.91
CA ASP A 65 -3.77 -2.85 11.64
C ASP A 65 -4.12 -1.95 10.45
N GLU A 66 -5.29 -1.32 10.45
CA GLU A 66 -5.72 -0.38 9.39
C GLU A 66 -4.86 0.90 9.39
N VAL A 67 -4.47 1.42 10.56
CA VAL A 67 -3.52 2.54 10.67
C VAL A 67 -2.16 2.16 10.08
N TRP A 68 -1.63 1.00 10.46
CA TRP A 68 -0.34 0.53 9.95
C TRP A 68 -0.36 0.33 8.43
N ALA A 69 -1.38 -0.36 7.92
CA ALA A 69 -1.61 -0.55 6.48
C ALA A 69 -1.69 0.78 5.72
N THR A 70 -2.40 1.77 6.28
CA THR A 70 -2.57 3.07 5.64
C THR A 70 -1.27 3.86 5.59
N ILE A 71 -0.44 3.80 6.64
CA ILE A 71 0.89 4.43 6.66
C ILE A 71 1.81 3.78 5.61
N LEU A 72 1.80 2.46 5.48
CA LEU A 72 2.60 1.76 4.47
C LEU A 72 2.20 2.15 3.04
N ALA A 73 0.90 2.23 2.76
CA ALA A 73 0.40 2.68 1.46
C ALA A 73 0.86 4.11 1.14
N LEU A 74 0.77 5.02 2.12
CA LEU A 74 1.23 6.40 1.96
C LEU A 74 2.74 6.49 1.69
N ILE A 75 3.57 5.75 2.45
CA ILE A 75 5.02 5.71 2.23
C ILE A 75 5.35 5.20 0.83
N TRP A 76 4.64 4.18 0.36
CA TRP A 76 4.87 3.61 -0.97
C TRP A 76 4.48 4.60 -2.08
N LEU A 77 3.34 5.28 -1.97
CA LEU A 77 2.92 6.31 -2.93
C LEU A 77 3.96 7.43 -3.05
N HIS A 78 4.39 7.98 -1.91
CA HIS A 78 5.38 9.06 -1.87
C HIS A 78 6.82 8.60 -2.17
N GLY A 79 7.14 7.31 -2.02
CA GLY A 79 8.49 6.78 -2.22
C GLY A 79 8.72 6.23 -3.62
N GLU A 80 7.76 5.45 -4.13
CA GLU A 80 7.91 4.64 -5.35
C GLU A 80 7.10 5.19 -6.52
N LYS A 81 6.09 6.04 -6.29
CA LYS A 81 5.15 6.51 -7.32
C LYS A 81 5.08 8.03 -7.48
N MET A 82 6.13 8.76 -7.09
CA MET A 82 6.16 10.23 -7.24
C MET A 82 5.98 10.72 -8.69
N ASP A 83 6.32 9.90 -9.67
CA ASP A 83 6.13 10.17 -11.10
C ASP A 83 4.65 10.19 -11.53
N ALA A 84 3.75 9.66 -10.70
CA ALA A 84 2.31 9.57 -10.93
C ALA A 84 1.48 10.31 -9.86
N GLU A 85 2.02 11.35 -9.22
CA GLU A 85 1.35 12.08 -8.11
C GLU A 85 -0.08 12.53 -8.44
N ASP A 86 -0.31 13.02 -9.66
CA ASP A 86 -1.65 13.43 -10.12
C ASP A 86 -2.67 12.29 -10.05
N GLU A 87 -2.24 11.03 -10.15
CA GLU A 87 -3.11 9.85 -10.14
C GLU A 87 -3.52 9.42 -8.72
N TRP A 88 -2.68 9.69 -7.71
CA TRP A 88 -2.90 9.19 -6.34
C TRP A 88 -3.02 10.28 -5.26
N SER A 89 -2.77 11.54 -5.58
CA SER A 89 -2.84 12.66 -4.62
C SER A 89 -4.18 12.70 -3.86
N LEU A 90 -5.30 12.50 -4.56
CA LEU A 90 -6.62 12.45 -3.93
C LEU A 90 -6.79 11.25 -2.99
N LEU A 91 -6.20 10.10 -3.32
CA LEU A 91 -6.19 8.93 -2.44
C LEU A 91 -5.42 9.22 -1.16
N ALA A 92 -4.23 9.82 -1.28
CA ALA A 92 -3.41 10.19 -0.14
C ALA A 92 -4.13 11.18 0.78
N GLN A 93 -4.80 12.20 0.21
CA GLN A 93 -5.59 13.16 0.98
C GLN A 93 -6.73 12.51 1.78
N LYS A 94 -7.43 11.54 1.17
CA LYS A 94 -8.51 10.81 1.84
C LYS A 94 -7.99 9.94 2.97
N ALA A 95 -6.86 9.26 2.74
CA ALA A 95 -6.20 8.45 3.74
C ALA A 95 -5.72 9.27 4.94
N LEU A 96 -5.12 10.44 4.66
CA LEU A 96 -4.69 11.37 5.70
C LEU A 96 -5.88 11.91 6.50
N SER A 97 -6.96 12.29 5.82
CA SER A 97 -8.20 12.75 6.48
C SER A 97 -8.78 11.68 7.39
N TRP A 98 -8.73 10.41 6.96
CA TRP A 98 -9.12 9.28 7.79
C TRP A 98 -8.23 9.16 9.02
N LEU A 99 -6.90 9.10 8.85
CA LEU A 99 -5.94 9.00 9.96
C LEU A 99 -6.14 10.10 11.00
N GLN A 100 -6.33 11.35 10.57
CA GLN A 100 -6.60 12.48 11.48
C GLN A 100 -7.93 12.29 12.24
N ALA A 101 -8.97 11.76 11.60
CA ALA A 101 -10.26 11.50 12.24
C ALA A 101 -10.24 10.29 13.21
N THR A 102 -9.29 9.37 13.05
CA THR A 102 -9.23 8.17 13.89
C THR A 102 -8.81 8.43 15.34
N ASN A 103 -8.21 9.59 15.64
CA ASN A 103 -7.51 9.86 16.92
C ASN A 103 -6.53 8.75 17.34
N ALA A 104 -6.10 7.91 16.39
CA ALA A 104 -5.21 6.79 16.69
C ALA A 104 -3.80 7.32 16.98
N PRO A 105 -3.14 6.88 18.05
CA PRO A 105 -1.76 7.23 18.30
C PRO A 105 -0.87 6.50 17.28
N TYR A 106 -0.64 7.11 16.11
CA TYR A 106 0.41 6.65 15.22
C TYR A 106 1.73 7.27 15.66
N SER A 107 2.69 6.41 15.97
CA SER A 107 4.01 6.86 16.37
C SER A 107 4.80 7.33 15.14
N THR A 108 5.66 8.34 15.29
CA THR A 108 6.72 8.67 14.31
C THR A 108 7.51 7.42 13.90
N LYS A 109 7.66 6.49 14.84
CA LYS A 109 8.27 5.17 14.64
C LYS A 109 7.56 4.31 13.58
N CYS A 110 6.27 4.51 13.30
CA CYS A 110 5.59 3.83 12.19
C CYS A 110 6.17 4.28 10.84
N VAL A 111 6.44 5.58 10.67
CA VAL A 111 7.04 6.10 9.44
C VAL A 111 8.46 5.57 9.26
N ASP A 112 9.27 5.58 10.33
CA ASP A 112 10.65 5.09 10.29
C ASP A 112 10.73 3.58 9.96
N VAL A 113 9.88 2.78 10.60
CA VAL A 113 9.83 1.34 10.37
C VAL A 113 9.26 1.03 8.98
N GLY A 114 8.23 1.75 8.53
CA GLY A 114 7.66 1.60 7.20
C GLY A 114 8.66 1.95 6.10
N ASN A 115 9.41 3.04 6.24
CA ASN A 115 10.51 3.40 5.35
C ASN A 115 11.57 2.31 5.28
N SER A 116 11.99 1.78 6.44
CA SER A 116 12.99 0.70 6.50
C SER A 116 12.48 -0.58 5.82
N LEU A 117 11.21 -0.91 6.00
CA LEU A 117 10.58 -2.09 5.39
C LEU A 117 10.50 -1.95 3.86
N LEU A 118 10.10 -0.77 3.37
CA LEU A 118 9.88 -0.51 1.95
C LEU A 118 11.14 -0.04 1.21
N GLY A 119 12.26 0.19 1.91
CA GLY A 119 13.47 0.75 1.30
C GLY A 119 13.36 2.23 0.95
N SER A 120 12.37 2.92 1.49
CA SER A 120 12.06 4.33 1.21
C SER A 120 12.70 5.29 2.23
N LYS A 121 12.60 6.59 1.98
CA LYS A 121 13.13 7.67 2.83
C LYS A 121 12.19 8.88 2.90
N VAL A 122 10.89 8.61 2.87
CA VAL A 122 9.85 9.65 2.90
C VAL A 122 9.81 10.29 4.28
N LYS A 123 9.72 11.62 4.33
CA LYS A 123 9.62 12.33 5.61
C LYS A 123 8.17 12.33 6.08
N LYS A 124 7.98 12.48 7.40
CA LYS A 124 6.65 12.53 8.00
C LYS A 124 5.82 13.70 7.44
N GLU A 125 6.47 14.83 7.18
CA GLU A 125 5.85 16.04 6.64
C GLU A 125 5.35 15.82 5.21
N ASP A 126 6.05 15.01 4.40
CA ASP A 126 5.67 14.70 3.03
C ASP A 126 4.37 13.87 3.00
N LEU A 127 4.11 13.08 4.05
CA LEU A 127 2.86 12.33 4.25
C LEU A 127 1.71 13.19 4.80
N GLY A 128 1.99 14.46 5.14
CA GLY A 128 1.04 15.36 5.80
C GLY A 128 0.73 15.02 7.27
N LEU A 129 1.60 14.24 7.92
CA LEU A 129 1.39 13.67 9.27
C LEU A 129 2.00 14.46 10.43
#